data_AF-A0A965RDG4-F1
#
_entry.id   AF-A0A965RDG4-F1
#
_cell.length_a   1.000
_cell.length_b   1.000
_cell.length_c   1.000
_cell.angle_alpha   90.00
_cell.angle_beta   90.00
_cell.angle_gamma   90.00
#
_symmetry.space_group_name_H-M   'P 1'
#
loop_
_entity.id
_entity.type
_entity.pdbx_description
1 polymer ?
#
loop_
_entity_poly.entity_id
_entity_poly.type
_entity_poly.pdbx_seq_one_letter_code
_entity_poly.pdbx_strand_id
1 'polypeptide(L)'
;MKTAPVLAVLALGAAAATAQAEVSSTITLASDYDFRGITQTARDPALQASLDWSTESGFYLGAWASNVDFGDGTESEFELDLIGGLAGNFTDDFGYDLGLARYNYFDDGDDIDYTEYYLGLSYQAFSVKYWYSSDFVNSGDAANYLEANADFPLPNDFTLALHVGRSSGDFWGDDKYTDYSIGVGKTVGNFDLGLKWVDGSDFKPGVDIGNANSSESKVV
;
A
#
# COMPACT_ATOMS: atom_id res chain seq x y z
N MET A 1 21.54 -22.67 9.89
CA MET A 1 20.15 -22.42 10.34
C MET A 1 19.47 -21.69 9.20
N LYS A 2 18.38 -22.24 8.66
CA LYS A 2 17.76 -21.75 7.43
C LYS A 2 16.85 -20.57 7.79
N THR A 3 17.17 -19.38 7.31
CA THR A 3 16.30 -18.21 7.37
C THR A 3 15.03 -18.54 6.57
N ALA A 4 13.87 -18.37 7.18
CA ALA A 4 12.59 -18.49 6.49
C ALA A 4 12.43 -17.26 5.58
N PRO A 5 11.97 -17.43 4.32
CA PRO A 5 11.67 -16.29 3.47
C PRO A 5 10.54 -15.49 4.12
N VAL A 6 10.81 -14.21 4.33
CA VAL A 6 9.84 -13.22 4.76
C VAL A 6 8.86 -12.99 3.61
N LEU A 7 7.57 -13.21 3.88
CA LEU A 7 6.50 -12.95 2.92
C LEU A 7 6.40 -11.46 2.64
N ALA A 8 6.50 -11.10 1.36
CA ALA A 8 6.08 -9.80 0.87
C ALA A 8 4.58 -9.89 0.50
N VAL A 9 3.70 -9.77 1.50
CA VAL A 9 2.30 -9.44 1.25
C VAL A 9 2.19 -7.92 1.21
N LEU A 10 1.47 -7.40 0.22
CA LEU A 10 1.13 -5.98 -0.04
C LEU A 10 0.32 -5.30 1.08
N ALA A 11 0.80 -5.39 2.30
CA ALA A 11 0.63 -4.37 3.34
C ALA A 11 2.06 -3.99 3.73
N LEU A 12 2.38 -2.70 3.86
CA LEU A 12 3.66 -2.26 4.43
C LEU A 12 3.74 -2.70 5.90
N GLY A 13 3.99 -3.98 6.14
CA GLY A 13 4.37 -4.59 7.40
C GLY A 13 5.85 -4.92 7.30
N ALA A 14 6.68 -4.08 7.89
CA ALA A 14 8.12 -4.32 8.01
C ALA A 14 8.36 -5.64 8.76
N ALA A 15 8.60 -6.71 8.02
CA ALA A 15 9.19 -7.90 8.59
C ALA A 15 10.67 -7.62 8.87
N ALA A 16 11.04 -7.69 10.14
CA ALA A 16 12.42 -7.49 10.59
C ALA A 16 13.34 -8.56 10.01
N ALA A 17 14.12 -8.20 8.99
CA ALA A 17 15.26 -8.99 8.53
C ALA A 17 16.56 -8.41 9.12
N THR A 18 17.34 -9.24 9.82
CA THR A 18 18.67 -8.90 10.32
C THR A 18 19.78 -9.30 9.32
N ALA A 19 20.66 -8.32 9.04
CA ALA A 19 22.10 -8.44 8.76
C ALA A 19 22.58 -8.87 7.35
N GLN A 20 22.29 -8.05 6.34
CA GLN A 20 23.21 -7.55 5.30
C GLN A 20 22.51 -6.40 4.56
N ALA A 21 23.24 -5.57 3.81
CA ALA A 21 22.57 -4.68 2.85
C ALA A 21 21.76 -5.56 1.88
N GLU A 22 20.44 -5.51 1.98
CA GLU A 22 19.55 -6.45 1.31
C GLU A 22 18.96 -5.77 0.08
N VAL A 23 19.13 -6.41 -1.07
CA VAL A 23 18.37 -6.08 -2.27
C VAL A 23 17.30 -7.14 -2.41
N SER A 24 16.04 -6.73 -2.40
CA SER A 24 14.89 -7.60 -2.65
C SER A 24 14.10 -7.09 -3.84
N SER A 25 13.39 -8.01 -4.49
CA SER A 25 12.50 -7.69 -5.60
C SER A 25 11.28 -8.57 -5.56
N THR A 26 10.12 -7.99 -5.84
CA THR A 26 8.84 -8.70 -5.83
C THR A 26 8.12 -8.48 -7.15
N ILE A 27 7.44 -9.51 -7.65
CA ILE A 27 6.50 -9.39 -8.77
C ILE A 27 5.15 -9.92 -8.28
N THR A 28 4.11 -9.12 -8.43
CA THR A 28 2.74 -9.47 -8.05
C THR A 28 1.83 -9.43 -9.25
N LEU A 29 0.97 -10.44 -9.36
CA LEU A 29 -0.21 -10.42 -10.21
C LEU A 29 -1.43 -10.32 -9.30
N ALA A 30 -2.24 -9.28 -9.49
CA ALA A 30 -3.49 -9.09 -8.77
C ALA A 30 -4.65 -9.01 -9.76
N SER A 31 -5.85 -9.42 -9.33
CA SER A 31 -7.05 -9.23 -10.16
C SER A 31 -7.50 -7.77 -10.23
N ASP A 32 -7.03 -6.94 -9.29
CA ASP A 32 -7.27 -5.51 -9.21
C ASP A 32 -6.16 -4.85 -8.38
N TYR A 33 -5.75 -3.63 -8.73
CA TYR A 33 -4.89 -2.81 -7.89
C TYR A 33 -5.76 -2.01 -6.91
N ASP A 34 -5.78 -2.46 -5.66
CA ASP A 34 -6.47 -1.79 -4.56
C ASP A 34 -5.55 -0.80 -3.82
N PHE A 35 -5.90 0.48 -3.83
CA PHE A 35 -5.26 1.54 -3.05
C PHE A 35 -6.27 2.18 -2.09
N ARG A 36 -6.13 1.92 -0.78
CA ARG A 36 -6.99 2.46 0.29
C ARG A 36 -8.49 2.24 0.01
N GLY A 37 -8.83 1.05 -0.48
CA GLY A 37 -10.21 0.69 -0.84
C GLY A 37 -10.66 1.09 -2.25
N ILE A 38 -9.88 1.89 -2.97
CA ILE A 38 -10.19 2.39 -4.31
C ILE A 38 -9.43 1.58 -5.36
N THR A 39 -10.10 1.15 -6.43
CA THR A 39 -9.40 0.53 -7.58
C THR A 39 -8.55 1.56 -8.31
N GLN A 40 -7.35 1.16 -8.71
CA GLN A 40 -6.44 1.94 -9.55
C GLN A 40 -6.29 1.33 -10.95
N THR A 41 -6.94 0.19 -11.24
CA THR A 41 -6.95 -0.45 -12.56
C THR A 41 -8.37 -0.73 -13.05
N ALA A 42 -9.35 0.10 -12.68
CA ALA A 42 -10.77 -0.09 -13.02
C ALA A 42 -11.32 -1.53 -12.82
N ARG A 43 -10.86 -2.26 -11.79
CA ARG A 43 -11.18 -3.67 -11.50
C ARG A 43 -10.65 -4.68 -12.53
N ASP A 44 -9.67 -4.28 -13.31
CA ASP A 44 -8.93 -5.14 -14.23
C ASP A 44 -7.57 -5.56 -13.64
N PRO A 45 -6.96 -6.64 -14.16
CA PRO A 45 -5.73 -7.18 -13.61
C PRO A 45 -4.57 -6.18 -13.54
N ALA A 46 -3.80 -6.27 -12.47
CA ALA A 46 -2.60 -5.48 -12.25
C ALA A 46 -1.34 -6.35 -12.22
N LEU A 47 -0.30 -5.92 -12.92
CA LEU A 47 1.06 -6.43 -12.81
C LEU A 47 1.90 -5.40 -12.07
N GLN A 48 2.38 -5.79 -10.90
CA GLN A 48 3.12 -4.91 -10.00
C GLN A 48 4.52 -5.46 -9.80
N ALA A 49 5.49 -4.57 -9.66
CA ALA A 49 6.87 -4.95 -9.36
C ALA A 49 7.52 -3.99 -8.37
N SER A 50 8.34 -4.51 -7.47
CA SER A 50 9.18 -3.71 -6.56
C SER A 50 10.65 -4.08 -6.67
N LEU A 51 11.51 -3.10 -6.41
CA LEU A 51 12.93 -3.28 -6.15
C LEU A 51 13.30 -2.44 -4.94
N ASP A 52 13.78 -3.10 -3.90
CA ASP A 52 14.03 -2.49 -2.61
C ASP A 52 15.49 -2.71 -2.19
N TRP A 53 16.08 -1.68 -1.59
CA TRP A 53 17.43 -1.71 -1.03
C TRP A 53 17.39 -1.18 0.40
N SER A 54 17.96 -1.94 1.34
CA SER A 54 18.07 -1.53 2.73
C SER A 54 19.50 -1.67 3.28
N THR A 55 19.80 -0.94 4.34
CA THR A 55 21.06 -1.01 5.06
C THR A 55 20.85 -1.55 6.48
N GLU A 56 21.95 -2.01 7.10
CA GLU A 56 21.95 -2.42 8.51
C GLU A 56 21.57 -1.30 9.48
N SER A 57 21.71 -0.03 9.08
CA SER A 57 21.29 1.11 9.89
C SER A 57 19.78 1.36 9.85
N GLY A 58 19.03 0.59 9.07
CA GLY A 58 17.60 0.75 8.87
C GLY A 58 17.22 1.73 7.77
N PHE A 59 18.20 2.32 7.07
CA PHE A 59 17.90 3.19 5.93
C PHE A 59 17.47 2.32 4.74
N TYR A 60 16.46 2.76 4.00
CA TYR A 60 16.03 2.06 2.80
C TYR A 60 15.61 3.01 1.68
N LEU A 61 15.69 2.50 0.47
CA LEU A 61 15.16 3.07 -0.75
C LEU A 61 14.45 1.97 -1.54
N GLY A 62 13.30 2.29 -2.13
CA GLY A 62 12.52 1.37 -2.95
C GLY A 62 11.99 2.06 -4.20
N ALA A 63 11.78 1.26 -5.23
CA ALA A 63 10.99 1.64 -6.39
C ALA A 63 9.87 0.61 -6.56
N TRP A 64 8.64 1.07 -6.75
CA TRP A 64 7.48 0.23 -7.01
C TRP A 64 6.78 0.70 -8.28
N ALA A 65 6.25 -0.20 -9.08
CA ALA A 65 5.55 0.17 -10.31
C ALA A 65 4.36 -0.74 -10.61
N SER A 66 3.36 -0.19 -11.29
CA SER A 66 2.18 -0.91 -11.77
C SER A 66 1.58 -0.27 -13.00
N ASN A 67 0.79 -1.05 -13.76
CA ASN A 67 -0.22 -0.47 -14.63
C ASN A 67 -1.34 0.16 -13.79
N VAL A 68 -1.95 1.22 -14.34
CA VAL A 68 -3.12 1.91 -13.79
C VAL A 68 -4.16 2.16 -14.89
N ASP A 69 -5.41 2.37 -14.49
CA ASP A 69 -6.54 2.78 -15.33
C ASP A 69 -7.53 3.59 -14.48
N PHE A 70 -7.59 4.88 -14.78
CA PHE A 70 -8.46 5.86 -14.13
C PHE A 70 -9.69 6.24 -14.98
N GLY A 71 -9.93 5.51 -16.07
CA GLY A 71 -11.10 5.67 -16.94
C GLY A 71 -11.02 6.84 -17.92
N ASP A 72 -12.15 7.08 -18.61
CA ASP A 72 -12.25 8.14 -19.62
C ASP A 72 -12.00 9.52 -19.00
N GLY A 73 -10.84 10.13 -19.31
CA GLY A 73 -10.49 11.49 -18.86
C GLY A 73 -9.08 11.63 -18.30
N THR A 74 -8.42 10.52 -17.96
CA THR A 74 -7.02 10.49 -17.55
C THR A 74 -6.26 9.50 -18.42
N GLU A 75 -5.11 9.91 -18.95
CA GLU A 75 -4.31 9.12 -19.90
C GLU A 75 -3.21 8.29 -19.22
N SER A 76 -3.14 8.33 -17.89
CA SER A 76 -2.15 7.59 -17.10
C SER A 76 -2.41 6.10 -17.18
N GLU A 77 -1.46 5.38 -17.78
CA GLU A 77 -1.46 3.93 -17.89
C GLU A 77 -0.43 3.27 -16.95
N PHE A 78 0.43 4.08 -16.32
CA PHE A 78 1.58 3.60 -15.55
C PHE A 78 1.92 4.50 -14.35
N GLU A 79 2.20 3.85 -13.22
CA GLU A 79 2.66 4.47 -11.97
C GLU A 79 4.06 3.96 -11.62
N LEU A 80 4.94 4.87 -11.18
CA LEU A 80 6.22 4.57 -10.54
C LEU A 80 6.31 5.32 -9.22
N ASP A 81 6.46 4.59 -8.14
CA ASP A 81 6.66 5.14 -6.82
C ASP A 81 8.12 5.04 -6.42
N LEU A 82 8.65 6.13 -5.88
CA LEU A 82 9.95 6.15 -5.23
C LEU A 82 9.77 6.32 -3.74
N ILE A 83 10.23 5.33 -2.97
CA ILE A 83 10.01 5.25 -1.54
C ILE A 83 11.37 5.34 -0.84
N GLY A 84 11.43 6.03 0.29
CA GLY A 84 12.65 6.10 1.09
C GLY A 84 12.38 6.43 2.53
N GLY A 85 13.15 5.85 3.44
CA GLY A 85 12.91 6.02 4.86
C GLY A 85 13.95 5.42 5.78
N LEU A 86 13.59 5.39 7.05
CA LEU A 86 14.33 4.79 8.14
C LEU A 86 13.35 3.93 8.96
N ALA A 87 13.63 2.64 9.03
CA ALA A 87 12.87 1.69 9.84
C ALA A 87 13.78 1.02 10.87
N GLY A 88 13.22 0.66 12.01
CA GLY A 88 13.96 -0.01 13.06
C GLY A 88 13.09 -0.48 14.21
N ASN A 89 13.73 -1.00 15.24
CA ASN A 89 13.08 -1.54 16.42
C ASN A 89 13.56 -0.81 17.67
N PHE A 90 12.62 -0.35 18.49
CA PHE A 90 12.92 0.13 19.84
C PHE A 90 13.14 -1.06 20.79
N THR A 91 12.36 -2.13 20.59
CA THR A 91 12.46 -3.42 21.28
C THR A 91 12.14 -4.54 20.30
N ASP A 92 12.33 -5.81 20.70
CA ASP A 92 12.00 -6.97 19.86
C ASP A 92 10.53 -7.00 19.38
N ASP A 93 9.63 -6.37 20.14
CA ASP A 93 8.20 -6.34 19.84
C ASP A 93 7.72 -5.00 19.27
N PHE A 94 8.49 -3.92 19.41
CA PHE A 94 8.05 -2.55 19.12
C PHE A 94 8.93 -1.88 18.07
N GLY A 95 8.37 -1.67 16.88
CA GLY A 95 9.03 -1.11 15.71
C GLY A 95 8.57 0.29 15.34
N TYR A 96 9.38 0.96 14.53
CA TYR A 96 9.06 2.24 13.89
C TYR A 96 9.45 2.23 12.41
N ASP A 97 8.77 3.07 11.65
CA ASP A 97 9.05 3.32 10.24
C ASP A 97 8.72 4.78 9.92
N LEU A 98 9.68 5.55 9.43
CA LEU A 98 9.45 6.93 9.02
C LEU A 98 10.03 7.15 7.63
N GLY A 99 9.28 7.78 6.75
CA GLY A 99 9.71 7.91 5.37
C GLY A 99 8.82 8.80 4.54
N LEU A 100 9.02 8.70 3.24
CA LEU A 100 8.21 9.34 2.22
C LEU A 100 8.06 8.42 1.01
N ALA A 101 6.98 8.64 0.28
CA ALA A 101 6.73 8.08 -1.03
C ALA A 101 6.48 9.24 -2.00
N ARG A 102 7.11 9.17 -3.18
CA ARG A 102 6.83 10.05 -4.32
C ARG A 102 6.14 9.20 -5.38
N TYR A 103 4.86 9.47 -5.60
CA TYR A 103 4.06 8.86 -6.65
C TYR A 103 4.29 9.64 -7.94
N ASN A 104 4.65 8.91 -9.01
CA ASN A 104 4.86 9.51 -10.33
C ASN A 104 3.97 8.79 -11.34
N TYR A 105 3.12 9.53 -12.02
CA TYR A 105 2.23 9.01 -13.05
C TYR A 105 2.69 9.53 -14.41
N PHE A 106 2.74 8.64 -15.40
CA PHE A 106 3.30 8.98 -16.71
C PHE A 106 2.21 9.04 -17.77
N ASP A 107 1.90 10.25 -18.23
CA ASP A 107 1.11 10.51 -19.45
C ASP A 107 1.39 11.90 -20.07
N ASP A 108 0.66 12.21 -21.15
CA ASP A 108 0.76 13.45 -21.94
C ASP A 108 -0.19 14.59 -21.46
N GLY A 109 -0.89 14.46 -20.32
CA GLY A 109 -2.02 15.34 -19.96
C GLY A 109 -2.25 15.69 -18.49
N ASP A 110 -2.09 14.76 -17.54
CA ASP A 110 -2.45 14.93 -16.13
C ASP A 110 -1.21 14.90 -15.23
N ASP A 111 -0.80 16.07 -14.73
CA ASP A 111 0.22 16.17 -13.68
C ASP A 111 -0.42 15.90 -12.33
N ILE A 112 -0.56 14.62 -11.97
CA ILE A 112 -1.11 14.15 -10.69
C ILE A 112 -0.02 13.64 -9.74
N ASP A 113 1.26 13.92 -10.04
CA ASP A 113 2.38 13.52 -9.20
C ASP A 113 2.29 14.15 -7.80
N TYR A 114 2.52 13.36 -6.76
CA TYR A 114 2.50 13.90 -5.40
C TYR A 114 3.44 13.16 -4.45
N THR A 115 3.72 13.79 -3.32
CA THR A 115 4.57 13.22 -2.26
C THR A 115 3.72 13.04 -1.00
N GLU A 116 3.84 11.87 -0.38
CA GLU A 116 3.38 11.63 0.99
C GLU A 116 4.56 11.37 1.92
N TYR A 117 4.45 11.88 3.14
CA TYR A 117 5.31 11.55 4.28
C TYR A 117 4.55 10.62 5.21
N TYR A 118 5.25 9.69 5.87
CA TYR A 118 4.61 8.81 6.82
C TYR A 118 5.42 8.54 8.08
N LEU A 119 4.67 8.15 9.12
CA LEU A 119 5.15 7.59 10.36
C LEU A 119 4.33 6.35 10.71
N GLY A 120 5.01 5.24 10.90
CA GLY A 120 4.47 3.95 11.30
C GLY A 120 5.04 3.50 12.64
N LEU A 121 4.21 2.81 13.41
CA LEU A 121 4.56 2.09 14.62
C LEU A 121 4.00 0.67 14.54
N SER A 122 4.76 -0.31 14.99
CA SER A 122 4.33 -1.71 15.06
C SER A 122 4.50 -2.26 16.46
N TYR A 123 3.55 -3.10 16.88
CA TYR A 123 3.62 -3.85 18.13
C TYR A 123 3.11 -5.29 17.92
N GLN A 124 4.01 -6.26 17.94
CA GLN A 124 3.70 -7.67 17.65
C GLN A 124 2.88 -7.82 16.34
N ALA A 125 1.65 -8.34 16.44
CA ALA A 125 0.73 -8.55 15.33
C ALA A 125 0.10 -7.27 14.78
N PHE A 126 0.27 -6.12 15.45
CA PHE A 126 -0.45 -4.89 15.15
C PHE A 126 0.46 -3.83 14.55
N SER A 127 -0.05 -3.01 13.65
CA SER A 127 0.62 -1.79 13.19
C SER A 127 -0.36 -0.64 13.01
N VAL A 128 0.16 0.57 13.12
CA VAL A 128 -0.54 1.82 12.79
C VAL A 128 0.40 2.67 11.94
N LYS A 129 -0.11 3.26 10.86
CA LYS A 129 0.66 4.18 10.03
C LYS A 129 -0.17 5.41 9.68
N TYR A 130 0.47 6.57 9.80
CA TYR A 130 -0.07 7.86 9.42
C TYR A 130 0.67 8.39 8.20
N TRP A 131 -0.08 8.83 7.20
CA TRP A 131 0.40 9.40 5.95
C TRP A 131 -0.12 10.82 5.81
N TYR A 132 0.71 11.70 5.25
CA TYR A 132 0.39 13.11 5.04
C TYR A 132 0.95 13.58 3.70
N SER A 133 0.11 14.21 2.90
CA SER A 133 0.53 15.05 1.77
C SER A 133 0.05 16.47 1.99
N SER A 134 0.90 17.45 1.66
CA SER A 134 0.48 18.86 1.58
C SER A 134 -0.19 19.21 0.26
N ASP A 135 -0.12 18.31 -0.73
CA ASP A 135 -0.50 18.54 -2.11
C ASP A 135 -0.87 17.19 -2.75
N PHE A 136 -1.95 16.59 -2.26
CA PHE A 136 -2.36 15.25 -2.66
C PHE A 136 -2.82 15.25 -4.11
N VAL A 137 -2.31 14.33 -4.93
CA VAL A 137 -2.54 14.27 -6.38
C VAL A 137 -2.36 15.62 -7.12
N ASN A 138 -1.42 16.45 -6.65
CA ASN A 138 -1.14 17.79 -7.19
C ASN A 138 -2.37 18.74 -7.19
N SER A 139 -3.29 18.56 -6.24
CA SER A 139 -4.54 19.33 -6.20
C SER A 139 -4.37 20.74 -5.58
N GLY A 140 -3.26 21.00 -4.90
CA GLY A 140 -3.04 22.14 -4.03
C GLY A 140 -3.61 21.97 -2.61
N ASP A 141 -4.24 20.83 -2.30
CA ASP A 141 -4.89 20.56 -1.02
C ASP A 141 -4.21 19.44 -0.23
N ALA A 142 -4.22 19.56 1.09
CA ALA A 142 -3.63 18.58 1.97
C ALA A 142 -4.53 17.34 2.17
N ALA A 143 -3.92 16.17 2.25
CA ALA A 143 -4.58 14.91 2.61
C ALA A 143 -3.83 14.18 3.72
N ASN A 144 -4.60 13.40 4.49
CA ASN A 144 -4.14 12.58 5.59
C ASN A 144 -4.76 11.20 5.45
N TYR A 145 -4.00 10.16 5.75
CA TYR A 145 -4.50 8.80 5.84
C TYR A 145 -3.97 8.12 7.10
N LEU A 146 -4.86 7.57 7.92
CA LEU A 146 -4.51 6.81 9.11
C LEU A 146 -4.98 5.38 8.95
N GLU A 147 -4.08 4.42 9.04
CA GLU A 147 -4.38 3.00 8.96
C GLU A 147 -3.98 2.24 10.22
N ALA A 148 -4.71 1.17 10.50
CA ALA A 148 -4.36 0.15 11.47
C ALA A 148 -4.48 -1.24 10.85
N ASN A 149 -3.49 -2.09 11.10
CA ASN A 149 -3.42 -3.44 10.56
C ASN A 149 -3.24 -4.46 11.69
N ALA A 150 -3.71 -5.69 11.44
CA ALA A 150 -3.41 -6.83 12.31
C ALA A 150 -3.20 -8.13 11.52
N ASP A 151 -2.08 -8.80 11.75
CA ASP A 151 -1.70 -10.06 11.09
C ASP A 151 -1.61 -11.20 12.10
N PHE A 152 -2.48 -12.20 11.96
CA PHE A 152 -2.56 -13.35 12.85
C PHE A 152 -2.15 -14.64 12.15
N PRO A 153 -1.16 -15.39 12.66
CA PRO A 153 -0.85 -16.71 12.14
C PRO A 153 -2.02 -17.67 12.43
N LEU A 154 -2.37 -18.47 11.43
CA LEU A 154 -3.40 -19.49 11.46
C LEU A 154 -2.78 -20.89 11.24
N PRO A 155 -3.50 -21.98 11.60
CA PRO A 155 -3.03 -23.34 11.33
C PRO A 155 -2.75 -23.60 9.84
N ASN A 156 -1.78 -24.46 9.53
CA ASN A 156 -1.36 -24.82 8.18
C ASN A 156 -0.72 -23.68 7.38
N ASP A 157 0.04 -22.82 8.07
CA ASP A 157 0.83 -21.73 7.49
C ASP A 157 -0.02 -20.70 6.72
N PHE A 158 -1.26 -20.51 7.19
CA PHE A 158 -2.11 -19.41 6.74
C PHE A 158 -1.89 -18.18 7.62
N THR A 159 -2.16 -17.00 7.08
CA THR A 159 -2.20 -15.74 7.84
C THR A 159 -3.55 -15.08 7.63
N LEU A 160 -4.20 -14.63 8.70
CA LEU A 160 -5.35 -13.73 8.65
C LEU A 160 -4.82 -12.29 8.71
N ALA A 161 -5.12 -11.50 7.70
CA ALA A 161 -4.80 -10.08 7.63
C ALA A 161 -6.08 -9.25 7.81
N LEU A 162 -6.06 -8.28 8.73
CA LEU A 162 -7.14 -7.34 8.98
C LEU A 162 -6.64 -5.91 8.77
N HIS A 163 -7.49 -5.07 8.17
CA HIS A 163 -7.18 -3.67 7.88
C HIS A 163 -8.37 -2.76 8.19
N VAL A 164 -8.06 -1.56 8.66
CA VAL A 164 -8.95 -0.39 8.63
C VAL A 164 -8.14 0.88 8.34
N GLY A 165 -8.61 1.69 7.42
CA GLY A 165 -7.98 2.93 6.98
C GLY A 165 -8.97 4.09 6.96
N ARG A 166 -8.51 5.31 7.21
CA ARG A 166 -9.34 6.53 7.14
C ARG A 166 -8.65 7.63 6.35
N SER A 167 -9.25 8.00 5.23
CA SER A 167 -8.87 9.14 4.39
C SER A 167 -9.57 10.42 4.87
N SER A 168 -8.82 11.51 5.02
CA SER A 168 -9.31 12.80 5.52
C SER A 168 -8.39 13.96 5.15
N GLY A 169 -8.82 15.21 5.32
CA GLY A 169 -8.03 16.39 4.95
C GLY A 169 -8.83 17.32 4.04
N ASP A 170 -8.21 18.42 3.64
CA ASP A 170 -8.85 19.44 2.81
C ASP A 170 -9.22 18.88 1.43
N PHE A 171 -8.34 18.04 0.86
CA PHE A 171 -8.59 17.33 -0.41
C PHE A 171 -9.89 16.51 -0.38
N TRP A 172 -10.13 15.80 0.73
CA TRP A 172 -11.31 14.94 0.87
C TRP A 172 -12.55 15.72 1.31
N GLY A 173 -12.41 16.87 1.97
CA GLY A 173 -13.52 17.69 2.44
C GLY A 173 -14.60 16.90 3.18
N ASP A 174 -15.83 16.97 2.68
CA ASP A 174 -16.97 16.22 3.21
C ASP A 174 -16.99 14.73 2.76
N ASP A 175 -16.20 14.37 1.75
CA ASP A 175 -16.09 13.02 1.16
C ASP A 175 -15.01 12.14 1.81
N LYS A 176 -14.50 12.57 2.97
CA LYS A 176 -13.66 11.72 3.84
C LYS A 176 -14.32 10.35 4.06
N TYR A 177 -13.56 9.27 3.94
CA TYR A 177 -14.10 7.91 3.97
C TYR A 177 -13.21 6.93 4.73
N THR A 178 -13.80 5.81 5.12
CA THR A 178 -13.09 4.69 5.75
C THR A 178 -13.08 3.50 4.80
N ASP A 179 -11.95 2.82 4.72
CA ASP A 179 -11.83 1.54 4.04
C ASP A 179 -11.48 0.41 5.02
N TYR A 180 -11.86 -0.80 4.65
CA TYR A 180 -11.68 -2.00 5.46
C TYR A 180 -11.26 -3.16 4.56
N SER A 181 -10.45 -4.06 5.10
CA SER A 181 -10.24 -5.34 4.43
C SER A 181 -10.03 -6.50 5.39
N ILE A 182 -10.40 -7.69 4.93
CA ILE A 182 -10.09 -8.97 5.54
C ILE A 182 -9.50 -9.88 4.48
N GLY A 183 -8.34 -10.43 4.76
CA GLY A 183 -7.62 -11.29 3.83
C GLY A 183 -7.07 -12.55 4.47
N VAL A 184 -6.83 -13.56 3.64
CA VAL A 184 -6.10 -14.76 4.01
C VAL A 184 -4.93 -14.94 3.04
N GLY A 185 -3.73 -15.10 3.60
CA GLY A 185 -2.50 -15.33 2.85
C GLY A 185 -1.90 -16.70 3.13
N LYS A 186 -1.11 -17.22 2.19
CA LYS A 186 -0.30 -18.43 2.35
C LYS A 186 0.90 -18.46 1.41
N THR A 187 2.06 -18.83 1.93
CA THR A 187 3.23 -19.16 1.10
C THR A 187 3.19 -20.60 0.63
N VAL A 188 3.41 -20.80 -0.67
CA VAL A 188 3.56 -22.10 -1.31
C VAL A 188 4.86 -22.11 -2.11
N GLY A 189 5.90 -22.70 -1.54
CA GLY A 189 7.22 -22.71 -2.16
C GLY A 189 7.83 -21.31 -2.18
N ASN A 190 8.02 -20.75 -3.37
CA ASN A 190 8.56 -19.40 -3.58
C ASN A 190 7.46 -18.38 -3.93
N PHE A 191 6.19 -18.74 -3.77
CA PHE A 191 5.06 -17.90 -4.14
C PHE A 191 4.22 -17.58 -2.92
N ASP A 192 3.79 -16.34 -2.81
CA ASP A 192 2.79 -15.90 -1.86
C ASP A 192 1.44 -15.81 -2.56
N LEU A 193 0.44 -16.44 -1.97
CA LEU A 193 -0.94 -16.43 -2.45
C LEU A 193 -1.78 -15.66 -1.45
N GLY A 194 -2.61 -14.75 -1.95
CA GLY A 194 -3.54 -13.96 -1.15
C GLY A 194 -4.95 -14.02 -1.72
N LEU A 195 -5.93 -13.88 -0.83
CA LEU A 195 -7.31 -13.56 -1.18
C LEU A 195 -7.79 -12.53 -0.16
N LYS A 196 -8.28 -11.38 -0.62
CA LYS A 196 -8.69 -10.26 0.22
C LYS A 196 -10.06 -9.75 -0.21
N TRP A 197 -10.98 -9.60 0.73
CA TRP A 197 -12.18 -8.77 0.53
C TRP A 197 -11.89 -7.36 1.03
N VAL A 198 -12.26 -6.36 0.24
CA VAL A 198 -12.05 -4.94 0.51
C VAL A 198 -13.36 -4.19 0.38
N ASP A 199 -13.56 -3.18 1.22
CA ASP A 199 -14.67 -2.24 1.14
C ASP A 199 -14.19 -0.81 1.43
N GLY A 200 -14.30 0.07 0.45
CA GLY A 200 -14.13 1.53 0.62
C GLY A 200 -15.44 2.27 0.34
N SER A 201 -16.59 1.58 0.42
CA SER A 201 -17.86 2.04 -0.17
C SER A 201 -18.49 3.21 0.60
N ASP A 202 -17.92 3.57 1.75
CA ASP A 202 -18.16 4.83 2.46
C ASP A 202 -17.77 6.05 1.60
N PHE A 203 -16.79 5.90 0.70
CA PHE A 203 -16.45 6.93 -0.28
C PHE A 203 -17.59 7.10 -1.29
N LYS A 204 -18.04 8.35 -1.45
CA LYS A 204 -19.08 8.74 -2.40
C LYS A 204 -18.49 9.73 -3.40
N PRO A 205 -17.91 9.24 -4.52
CA PRO A 205 -17.38 10.17 -5.52
C PRO A 205 -18.53 11.04 -6.04
N GLY A 206 -18.29 12.35 -6.13
CA GLY A 206 -19.28 13.32 -6.64
C GLY A 206 -19.64 13.13 -8.11
N VAL A 207 -18.92 12.25 -8.83
CA VAL A 207 -19.14 11.87 -10.22
C VAL A 207 -19.05 10.34 -10.33
N ASP A 208 -20.03 9.72 -10.99
CA ASP A 208 -19.98 8.30 -11.35
C ASP A 208 -19.15 8.13 -12.62
N ILE A 209 -17.95 7.56 -12.48
CA ILE A 209 -17.02 7.23 -13.57
C ILE A 209 -16.95 5.71 -13.81
N GLY A 210 -17.98 4.97 -13.42
CA GLY A 210 -18.08 3.53 -13.62
C GLY A 210 -17.13 2.75 -12.71
N ASN A 211 -16.40 1.80 -13.29
CA ASN A 211 -15.44 1.00 -12.52
C ASN A 211 -14.16 1.79 -12.18
N ALA A 212 -13.82 2.82 -12.94
CA ALA A 212 -12.64 3.64 -12.66
C ALA A 212 -12.80 4.37 -11.32
N ASN A 213 -11.74 4.41 -10.51
CA ASN A 213 -11.75 4.97 -9.15
C ASN A 213 -12.92 4.47 -8.25
N SER A 214 -13.47 3.30 -8.56
CA SER A 214 -14.55 2.71 -7.78
C SER A 214 -14.06 2.28 -6.39
N SER A 215 -14.86 2.57 -5.37
CA SER A 215 -14.61 2.17 -4.00
C SER A 215 -15.58 1.08 -3.50
N GLU A 216 -16.46 0.55 -4.36
CA GLU A 216 -17.39 -0.50 -3.92
C GLU A 216 -16.64 -1.76 -3.52
N SER A 217 -17.30 -2.57 -2.69
CA SER A 217 -16.69 -3.78 -2.15
C SER A 217 -16.30 -4.77 -3.25
N LYS A 218 -15.11 -5.35 -3.12
CA LYS A 218 -14.51 -6.23 -4.13
C LYS A 218 -13.68 -7.34 -3.49
N VAL A 219 -13.36 -8.34 -4.29
CA VAL A 219 -12.41 -9.41 -3.91
C VAL A 219 -11.20 -9.31 -4.83
N VAL A 220 -10.02 -9.35 -4.23
CA VAL A 220 -8.70 -9.27 -4.87
C VAL A 220 -7.88 -10.50 -4.52
#